data_AF-A0A3A1WY99-F1
#
_entry.id   AF-A0A3A1WY99-F1
#
_cell.length_a   1.000
_cell.length_b   1.000
_cell.length_c   1.000
_cell.angle_alpha   90.00
_cell.angle_beta   90.00
_cell.angle_gamma   90.00
#
_symmetry.space_group_name_H-M   'P 1'
#
loop_
_entity.id
_entity.type
_entity.pdbx_description
1 polymer ?
#
loop_
_entity_poly.entity_id
_entity_poly.type
_entity_poly.pdbx_seq_one_letter_code
_entity_poly.pdbx_strand_id
1 'polypeptide(L)'
;MFTHHASVDTKLSRAVERLLDSATEDGILPIVQAGEPVLRQRTVAYDGQLTRATLTKLISLMHSTMLEAPGVGLAAPQIGLGLAIAVIEDHVRDDEDDPRDIAELPFR
;
A
#
# COMPACT_ATOMS: atom_id res chain seq x y z
N MET A 1 -17.08 18.03 11.60
CA MET A 1 -17.24 17.27 12.85
C MET A 1 -16.30 16.08 12.77
N PHE A 2 -15.01 16.27 13.08
CA PHE A 2 -14.01 15.20 13.05
C PHE A 2 -13.81 14.76 14.50
N THR A 3 -14.48 13.68 14.87
CA THR A 3 -14.55 13.20 16.25
C THR A 3 -13.88 11.84 16.36
N HIS A 4 -12.98 11.74 17.35
CA HIS A 4 -12.28 10.56 17.89
C HIS A 4 -10.96 10.20 17.20
N HIS A 5 -9.85 10.49 17.87
CA HIS A 5 -8.64 9.68 17.71
C HIS A 5 -8.92 8.33 18.36
N ALA A 6 -8.97 7.24 17.58
CA ALA A 6 -9.05 5.91 18.16
C ALA A 6 -7.77 5.65 18.98
N SER A 7 -7.93 5.04 20.16
CA SER A 7 -6.80 4.50 20.91
C SER A 7 -6.09 3.44 20.07
N VAL A 8 -4.76 3.31 20.25
CA VAL A 8 -3.97 2.26 19.60
C VAL A 8 -4.63 0.89 19.81
N ASP A 9 -4.91 0.19 18.71
CA ASP A 9 -5.44 -1.17 18.75
C ASP A 9 -4.27 -2.16 18.82
N THR A 10 -4.13 -2.79 19.98
CA THR A 10 -3.07 -3.77 20.24
C THR A 10 -3.16 -5.00 19.35
N LYS A 11 -4.37 -5.46 18.97
CA LYS A 11 -4.53 -6.64 18.11
C LYS A 11 -4.10 -6.32 16.69
N LEU A 12 -4.53 -5.17 16.17
CA LEU A 12 -4.10 -4.68 14.87
C LEU A 12 -2.60 -4.45 14.83
N SER A 13 -2.04 -3.79 15.86
CA SER A 13 -0.60 -3.51 15.93
C SER A 13 0.23 -4.79 15.85
N ARG A 14 -0.16 -5.85 16.59
CA ARG A 14 0.51 -7.17 16.50
C ARG A 14 0.33 -7.85 15.14
N ALA A 15 -0.80 -7.66 14.48
CA ALA A 15 -1.01 -8.19 13.13
C ALA A 15 -0.10 -7.48 12.12
N VAL A 16 0.03 -6.15 12.23
CA VAL A 16 0.94 -5.36 11.40
C VAL A 16 2.39 -5.73 11.70
N GLU A 17 2.81 -5.85 12.96
CA GLU A 17 4.17 -6.28 13.30
C GLU A 17 4.53 -7.62 12.67
N ARG A 18 3.65 -8.63 12.76
CA ARG A 18 3.87 -9.93 12.09
C ARG A 18 3.97 -9.81 10.56
N LEU A 19 3.22 -8.90 9.96
CA LEU A 19 3.33 -8.62 8.53
C LEU A 19 4.68 -7.97 8.20
N LEU A 20 5.12 -6.99 9.00
CA LEU A 20 6.42 -6.34 8.82
C LEU A 20 7.59 -7.32 9.02
N ASP A 21 7.43 -8.30 9.90
CA ASP A 21 8.43 -9.37 10.12
C ASP A 21 8.46 -10.40 8.98
N SER A 22 7.44 -10.43 8.12
CA SER A 22 7.41 -11.29 6.93
C SER A 22 8.11 -10.68 5.70
N ALA A 23 8.59 -9.44 5.83
CA ALA A 23 9.34 -8.79 4.77
C ALA A 23 10.66 -9.54 4.48
N THR A 24 11.10 -9.49 3.22
CA THR A 24 12.42 -10.00 2.83
C THR A 24 13.55 -9.16 3.46
N GLU A 25 14.80 -9.61 3.31
CA GLU A 25 15.98 -8.85 3.76
C GLU A 25 16.04 -7.44 3.14
N ASP A 26 15.53 -7.30 1.90
CA ASP A 26 15.43 -6.02 1.18
C ASP A 26 14.19 -5.18 1.55
N GLY A 27 13.38 -5.62 2.52
CA GLY A 27 12.21 -4.89 2.98
C GLY A 27 10.98 -4.99 2.06
N ILE A 28 10.89 -6.07 1.27
CA ILE A 28 9.76 -6.30 0.35
C ILE A 28 8.70 -7.15 1.03
N LEU A 29 7.46 -6.67 1.02
CA LEU A 29 6.31 -7.38 1.58
C LEU A 29 5.71 -8.34 0.55
N PRO A 30 5.22 -9.52 0.99
CA PRO A 30 4.58 -10.46 0.07
C PRO A 30 3.27 -9.90 -0.48
N ILE A 31 3.12 -9.91 -1.80
CA ILE A 31 1.88 -9.52 -2.48
C ILE A 31 0.96 -10.74 -2.62
N VAL A 32 -0.24 -10.66 -2.07
CA VAL A 32 -1.26 -11.71 -2.16
C VAL A 32 -1.77 -11.87 -3.59
N GLN A 33 -2.11 -13.11 -3.96
CA GLN A 33 -2.60 -13.43 -5.30
C GLN A 33 -4.12 -13.27 -5.41
N ALA A 34 -4.62 -13.17 -6.64
CA ALA A 34 -6.04 -13.13 -6.91
C ALA A 34 -6.76 -14.37 -6.34
N GLY A 35 -7.89 -14.15 -5.68
CA GLY A 35 -8.65 -15.19 -4.98
C GLY A 35 -8.61 -15.05 -3.47
N GLU A 36 -7.62 -14.33 -2.92
CA GLU A 36 -7.56 -14.08 -1.49
C GLU A 36 -8.74 -13.23 -0.98
N PRO A 37 -9.43 -13.63 0.11
CA PRO A 37 -10.63 -12.95 0.59
C PRO A 37 -10.42 -11.47 0.91
N VAL A 38 -9.23 -11.09 1.39
CA VAL A 38 -8.86 -9.71 1.73
C VAL A 38 -9.00 -8.75 0.55
N LEU A 39 -8.86 -9.24 -0.69
CA LEU A 39 -9.02 -8.45 -1.91
C LEU A 39 -10.48 -8.22 -2.31
N ARG A 40 -11.43 -8.91 -1.67
CA ARG A 40 -12.88 -8.81 -1.92
C ARG A 40 -13.64 -8.24 -0.72
N GLN A 41 -13.00 -8.17 0.44
CA GLN A 41 -13.59 -7.64 1.66
C GLN A 41 -13.47 -6.12 1.71
N ARG A 42 -14.45 -5.49 2.37
CA ARG A 42 -14.38 -4.06 2.67
C ARG A 42 -13.30 -3.82 3.71
N THR A 43 -12.41 -2.88 3.45
CA THR A 43 -11.35 -2.49 4.38
C THR A 43 -11.89 -1.71 5.57
N VAL A 44 -11.23 -1.87 6.71
CA VAL A 44 -11.46 -1.04 7.90
C VAL A 44 -10.85 0.34 7.68
N ALA A 45 -11.58 1.40 7.99
CA ALA A 45 -11.07 2.77 7.89
C ALA A 45 -9.92 2.99 8.89
N TYR A 46 -8.83 3.62 8.45
CA TYR A 46 -7.79 4.05 9.38
C TYR A 46 -8.26 5.29 10.17
N ASP A 47 -8.12 5.22 11.49
CA ASP A 47 -8.61 6.22 12.45
C ASP A 47 -7.58 6.45 13.59
N GLY A 48 -6.30 6.16 13.34
CA GLY A 48 -5.23 6.28 14.34
C GLY A 48 -4.97 5.02 15.15
N GLN A 49 -5.40 3.84 14.69
CA GLN A 49 -5.28 2.58 15.44
C GLN A 49 -3.84 2.06 15.59
N LEU A 50 -2.86 2.65 14.90
CA LEU A 50 -1.45 2.26 14.94
C LEU A 50 -0.61 3.35 15.60
N THR A 51 0.45 2.94 16.30
CA THR A 51 1.48 3.89 16.73
C THR A 51 2.12 4.56 15.52
N ARG A 52 2.62 5.79 15.70
CA ARG A 52 3.32 6.52 14.65
C ARG A 52 4.52 5.73 14.09
N ALA A 53 5.28 5.07 14.97
CA ALA A 53 6.44 4.28 14.57
C ALA A 53 6.04 3.09 13.68
N THR A 54 5.01 2.34 14.09
CA THR A 54 4.48 1.20 13.31
C THR A 54 3.94 1.65 11.96
N LEU A 55 3.18 2.76 11.94
CA LEU A 55 2.65 3.32 10.70
C LEU A 55 3.77 3.77 9.75
N THR A 56 4.77 4.50 10.23
CA THR A 56 5.92 4.93 9.41
C THR A 56 6.65 3.73 8.81
N LYS A 57 6.91 2.68 9.60
CA LYS A 57 7.56 1.46 9.10
C LYS A 57 6.71 0.76 8.04
N LEU A 58 5.39 0.66 8.25
CA LEU A 58 4.47 0.08 7.26
C LEU A 58 4.48 0.85 5.94
N ILE A 59 4.36 2.18 5.99
CA ILE A 59 4.38 3.02 4.77
C ILE A 59 5.70 2.85 4.02
N SER A 60 6.83 2.82 4.75
CA SER A 60 8.15 2.63 4.14
C SER A 60 8.26 1.30 3.40
N LEU A 61 7.83 0.19 4.00
CA LEU A 61 7.91 -1.11 3.33
C LEU A 61 6.89 -1.26 2.19
N MET A 62 5.68 -0.69 2.33
CA MET A 62 4.71 -0.63 1.24
C MET A 62 5.26 0.13 0.03
N HIS A 63 5.97 1.23 0.29
CA HIS A 63 6.62 2.02 -0.74
C HIS A 63 7.75 1.26 -1.43
N SER A 64 8.67 0.65 -0.67
CA SER A 64 9.71 -0.23 -1.25
C SER A 64 9.13 -1.37 -2.08
N THR A 65 8.05 -2.00 -1.59
CA THR A 65 7.35 -3.07 -2.31
C THR A 65 6.71 -2.58 -3.62
N MET A 66 6.18 -1.36 -3.64
CA MET A 66 5.62 -0.73 -4.84
C MET A 66 6.70 -0.45 -5.89
N LEU A 67 7.89 0.00 -5.47
CA LEU A 67 9.01 0.25 -6.38
C LEU A 67 9.53 -1.06 -7.02
N GLU A 68 9.62 -2.12 -6.21
CA GLU A 68 10.07 -3.43 -6.68
C GLU A 68 9.06 -4.11 -7.62
N ALA A 69 7.76 -3.94 -7.36
CA ALA A 69 6.69 -4.41 -8.23
C ALA A 69 6.22 -3.26 -9.16
N PRO A 70 6.90 -3.03 -10.30
CA PRO A 70 7.04 -1.74 -11.00
C PRO A 70 5.70 -1.07 -11.33
N GLY A 71 5.13 -0.39 -10.33
CA GLY A 71 3.78 0.15 -10.36
C GLY A 71 3.71 1.52 -9.69
N VAL A 72 2.64 2.25 -9.97
CA VAL A 72 2.42 3.62 -9.46
C VAL A 72 1.78 3.66 -8.06
N GLY A 73 1.41 2.50 -7.51
CA GLY A 73 0.72 2.43 -6.23
C GLY A 73 0.60 1.01 -5.66
N LEU A 74 0.46 0.94 -4.33
CA LEU A 74 0.22 -0.30 -3.58
C LEU A 74 -0.77 -0.04 -2.44
N ALA A 75 -1.83 -0.85 -2.37
CA ALA A 75 -2.82 -0.80 -1.30
C ALA A 75 -2.56 -1.88 -0.24
N ALA A 76 -2.82 -1.58 1.03
CA ALA A 76 -2.62 -2.51 2.14
C ALA A 76 -3.30 -3.89 1.96
N PRO A 77 -4.49 -4.02 1.33
CA PRO A 77 -5.06 -5.34 1.04
C PRO A 77 -4.18 -6.24 0.16
N GLN A 78 -3.38 -5.65 -0.73
CA GLN A 78 -2.46 -6.39 -1.60
C GLN A 78 -1.31 -7.04 -0.83
N ILE A 79 -1.02 -6.59 0.39
CA ILE A 79 -0.07 -7.22 1.32
C ILE A 79 -0.79 -7.98 2.45
N GLY A 80 -2.07 -8.33 2.25
CA GLY A 80 -2.84 -9.09 3.22
C GLY A 80 -3.42 -8.28 4.39
N LEU A 81 -3.30 -6.95 4.37
CA LEU A 81 -3.79 -6.07 5.45
C LEU A 81 -5.11 -5.40 5.07
N GLY A 82 -6.21 -5.81 5.70
CA GLY A 82 -7.57 -5.28 5.48
C GLY A 82 -7.82 -3.86 6.03
N LEU A 83 -6.84 -2.96 5.94
CA LEU A 83 -6.89 -1.58 6.42
C LEU A 83 -6.91 -0.62 5.22
N ALA A 84 -7.65 0.49 5.31
CA ALA A 84 -7.77 1.48 4.24
C ALA A 84 -6.54 2.41 4.19
N ILE A 85 -5.40 1.87 3.76
CA ILE A 85 -4.14 2.59 3.53
C ILE A 85 -3.61 2.23 2.13
N ALA A 86 -3.08 3.21 1.43
CA ALA A 86 -2.38 3.03 0.17
C ALA A 86 -1.19 3.99 0.07
N VAL A 87 -0.16 3.57 -0.66
CA VAL A 87 0.94 4.41 -1.12
C VAL A 87 0.80 4.59 -2.63
N ILE A 88 1.11 5.78 -3.13
CA ILE A 88 1.04 6.14 -4.54
C ILE A 88 2.23 7.04 -4.83
N GLU A 89 2.97 6.73 -5.87
CA GLU A 89 4.00 7.62 -6.42
C GLU A 89 3.95 7.55 -7.95
N ASP A 90 3.83 8.72 -8.57
CA ASP A 90 3.87 8.84 -10.03
C ASP A 90 5.28 9.24 -10.45
N HIS A 91 6.02 8.27 -11.00
CA HIS A 91 7.32 8.53 -11.59
C HIS A 91 7.12 8.94 -13.05
N VAL A 92 7.67 10.10 -13.42
CA VAL A 92 7.93 10.41 -14.83
C VAL A 92 8.98 9.41 -15.30
N ARG A 93 8.61 8.55 -16.24
CA ARG A 93 9.55 7.67 -16.90
C ARG A 93 9.97 8.40 -18.17
N ASP A 94 11.24 8.72 -18.33
CA ASP A 94 11.80 9.26 -19.59
C ASP A 94 11.92 8.12 -20.63
N ASP A 95 10.84 7.36 -20.80
CA ASP A 95 10.77 6.27 -21.78
C ASP A 95 10.14 6.86 -23.05
N GLU A 96 10.83 6.83 -24.20
CA GLU A 96 10.30 7.30 -25.49
C GLU A 96 8.99 6.58 -25.92
N ASP A 97 8.64 5.48 -25.24
CA ASP A 97 7.43 4.67 -25.43
C ASP A 97 6.49 4.69 -24.19
N ASP A 98 6.41 5.80 -23.43
CA ASP A 98 5.46 5.89 -22.31
C ASP A 98 4.01 5.82 -22.84
N PRO A 99 3.22 4.76 -22.54
CA PRO A 99 1.83 4.66 -22.98
C PRO A 99 0.91 5.72 -22.34
N ARG A 100 1.41 6.49 -21.37
CA ARG A 100 0.75 7.67 -20.80
C ARG A 100 0.95 8.93 -21.66
N ASP A 101 1.89 8.93 -22.60
CA ASP A 101 1.98 10.00 -23.58
C ASP A 101 0.75 9.96 -24.49
N ILE A 102 0.06 11.09 -24.53
CA ILE A 102 -1.09 11.33 -25.39
C ILE A 102 -0.55 11.41 -26.82
N ALA A 103 -0.49 10.27 -27.52
CA ALA A 103 -0.20 10.28 -28.94
C ALA A 103 -1.18 11.23 -29.65
N GLU A 104 -0.66 12.18 -30.44
CA GLU A 104 -1.50 13.06 -31.25
C GLU A 104 -2.44 12.20 -32.10
N LEU A 105 -3.74 12.27 -31.83
CA LEU A 105 -4.72 11.50 -32.59
C LEU A 105 -4.76 12.04 -34.02
N PRO A 106 -4.79 11.18 -35.05
CA PRO A 106 -4.66 11.57 -36.47
C PRO A 106 -5.89 12.27 -37.04
N PHE A 107 -6.76 12.84 -36.20
CA PHE A 107 -7.93 13.57 -36.63
C PHE A 107 -7.56 15.05 -36.81
N ARG A 108 -7.24 15.42 -38.06
CA ARG A 108 -7.13 16.82 -38.49
C ARG A 108 -8.05 17.07 -39.69
#